data_AF-A0A964XRQ7-F1
#
_entry.id   AF-A0A964XRQ7-F1
#
_cell.length_a   1.000
_cell.length_b   1.000
_cell.length_c   1.000
_cell.angle_alpha   90.00
_cell.angle_beta   90.00
_cell.angle_gamma   90.00
#
_symmetry.space_group_name_H-M   'P 1'
#
loop_
_entity.id
_entity.type
_entity.pdbx_description
1 polymer ?
#
loop_
_entity_poly.entity_id
_entity_poly.type
_entity_poly.pdbx_seq_one_letter_code
_entity_poly.pdbx_strand_id
1 'polypeptide(L)'
;MQDIIKRNYASIVKRGYITEDTTDLQFIRKIEEEVEESIYESLLHRKGKPNNLGEELADVILTCLNYAHHFSIDIEKELHKKIEKNEKRKD
;
A
#
# COMPACT_ATOMS: atom_id res chain seq x y z
N MET A 1 -0.74 13.73 4.47
CA MET A 1 -0.56 12.26 4.47
C MET A 1 -1.01 11.60 5.77
N GLN A 2 -0.64 12.17 6.93
CA GLN A 2 -0.88 11.58 8.25
C GLN A 2 -2.35 11.24 8.60
N ASP A 3 -3.31 12.07 8.18
CA ASP A 3 -4.73 11.83 8.47
C ASP A 3 -5.25 10.55 7.79
N ILE A 4 -4.98 10.38 6.48
CA ILE A 4 -5.31 9.18 5.71
C ILE A 4 -4.70 7.93 6.35
N ILE A 5 -3.41 7.99 6.73
CA ILE A 5 -2.71 6.86 7.34
C ILE A 5 -3.41 6.45 8.65
N LYS A 6 -3.64 7.41 9.55
CA LYS A 6 -4.24 7.13 10.86
C LYS A 6 -5.67 6.63 10.75
N ARG A 7 -6.48 7.25 9.90
CA ARG A 7 -7.88 6.86 9.70
C ARG A 7 -7.99 5.47 9.08
N ASN A 8 -7.17 5.18 8.08
CA ASN A 8 -7.16 3.87 7.44
C ASN A 8 -6.70 2.78 8.42
N TYR A 9 -5.55 2.98 9.06
CA TYR A 9 -4.99 2.03 10.01
C TYR A 9 -5.97 1.69 11.14
N ALA A 10 -6.60 2.72 11.74
CA ALA A 10 -7.62 2.52 12.77
C ALA A 10 -8.83 1.71 12.26
N SER A 11 -9.22 1.89 11.00
CA SER A 11 -10.32 1.12 10.40
C SER A 11 -9.97 -0.37 10.24
N ILE A 12 -8.72 -0.69 9.87
CA ILE A 12 -8.24 -2.06 9.68
C ILE A 12 -8.03 -2.76 11.02
N VAL A 13 -7.47 -2.07 12.02
CA VAL A 13 -7.38 -2.57 13.41
C VAL A 13 -8.77 -2.87 13.96
N LYS A 14 -9.75 -1.97 13.76
CA LYS A 14 -11.13 -2.19 14.21
C LYS A 14 -11.77 -3.44 13.58
N ARG A 15 -11.36 -3.82 12.36
CA ARG A 15 -11.83 -5.03 11.66
C ARG A 15 -11.08 -6.30 12.10
N GLY A 16 -10.05 -6.18 12.93
CA GLY A 16 -9.27 -7.31 13.45
C GLY A 16 -8.23 -7.88 12.49
N TYR A 17 -7.94 -7.19 11.38
CA TYR A 17 -6.93 -7.65 10.40
C TYR A 17 -5.50 -7.25 10.77
N ILE A 18 -5.35 -6.25 11.64
CA ILE A 18 -4.06 -5.87 12.23
C ILE A 18 -4.22 -5.94 13.76
N THR A 19 -3.30 -6.65 14.39
CA THR A 19 -3.08 -6.74 15.83
C THR A 19 -1.68 -6.27 16.17
N GLU A 20 -1.36 -6.08 17.45
CA GLU A 20 -0.02 -5.71 17.91
C GLU A 20 1.07 -6.73 17.53
N ASP A 21 0.68 -7.99 17.32
CA ASP A 21 1.58 -9.08 16.92
C ASP A 21 1.72 -9.26 15.40
N THR A 22 1.13 -8.35 14.60
CA THR A 22 1.18 -8.47 13.14
C THR A 22 2.60 -8.24 12.64
N THR A 23 3.15 -9.26 11.99
CA THR A 23 4.55 -9.25 11.53
C THR A 23 4.72 -8.53 10.19
N ASP A 24 5.94 -8.12 9.90
CA ASP A 24 6.33 -7.56 8.60
C ASP A 24 6.01 -8.53 7.45
N LEU A 25 6.25 -9.83 7.64
CA LEU A 25 5.91 -10.86 6.66
C LEU A 25 4.41 -10.88 6.34
N GLN A 26 3.54 -10.69 7.33
CA GLN A 26 2.08 -10.64 7.09
C GLN A 26 1.69 -9.40 6.28
N PHE A 27 2.32 -8.25 6.53
CA PHE A 27 2.12 -7.08 5.68
C PHE A 27 2.61 -7.30 4.25
N ILE A 28 3.79 -7.91 4.08
CA ILE A 28 4.32 -8.23 2.73
C ILE A 28 3.37 -9.17 1.98
N ARG A 29 2.85 -10.21 2.64
CA ARG A 29 1.86 -11.11 2.03
C ARG A 29 0.56 -10.41 1.67
N LYS A 30 0.11 -9.46 2.49
CA LYS A 30 -1.08 -8.67 2.15
C LYS A 30 -0.80 -7.75 0.97
N ILE A 31 0.37 -7.11 0.90
CA ILE A 31 0.77 -6.31 -0.27
C ILE A 31 0.81 -7.17 -1.54
N GLU A 32 1.32 -8.40 -1.46
CA GLU A 32 1.31 -9.36 -2.58
C GLU A 32 -0.12 -9.63 -3.06
N GLU A 33 -1.06 -9.89 -2.14
CA GLU A 33 -2.49 -10.08 -2.45
C GLU A 33 -3.10 -8.87 -3.19
N GLU A 34 -2.92 -7.64 -2.68
CA GLU A 34 -3.44 -6.42 -3.33
C GLU A 34 -2.81 -6.19 -4.73
N VAL A 35 -1.56 -6.60 -4.91
CA VAL A 35 -0.87 -6.53 -6.22
C VAL A 35 -1.46 -7.56 -7.19
N GLU A 36 -1.79 -8.77 -6.73
CA GLU A 36 -2.46 -9.77 -7.56
C GLU A 36 -3.84 -9.30 -8.02
N GLU A 37 -4.62 -8.67 -7.14
CA GLU A 37 -5.91 -8.05 -7.47
C GLU A 37 -5.74 -6.92 -8.48
N SER A 38 -4.75 -6.04 -8.28
CA SER A 38 -4.37 -4.99 -9.24
C SER A 38 -3.97 -5.54 -10.62
N ILE A 39 -3.25 -6.68 -10.66
CA ILE A 39 -2.89 -7.36 -11.91
C ILE A 39 -4.14 -7.84 -12.63
N TYR A 40 -5.07 -8.46 -11.91
CA TYR A 40 -6.33 -8.94 -12.47
C TYR A 40 -7.14 -7.80 -13.10
N GLU A 41 -7.32 -6.70 -12.37
CA GLU A 41 -8.06 -5.53 -12.85
C GLU A 41 -7.37 -4.85 -14.04
N SER A 42 -6.03 -4.82 -14.06
CA SER A 42 -5.25 -4.36 -15.21
C SER A 42 -5.50 -5.22 -16.46
N LEU A 43 -5.65 -6.54 -16.31
CA LEU A 43 -5.98 -7.44 -17.41
C LEU A 43 -7.41 -7.22 -17.94
N LEU A 44 -8.37 -6.91 -17.05
CA LEU A 44 -9.72 -6.53 -17.46
C LEU A 44 -9.72 -5.21 -18.22
N HIS A 45 -8.99 -4.21 -17.72
CA HIS A 45 -8.82 -2.91 -18.37
C HIS A 45 -8.26 -3.07 -19.80
N ARG A 46 -7.20 -3.86 -19.98
CA ARG A 46 -6.60 -4.12 -21.30
C ARG A 46 -7.56 -4.78 -22.29
N LYS A 47 -8.53 -5.54 -21.80
CA LYS A 47 -9.56 -6.19 -22.62
C LYS A 47 -10.76 -5.27 -22.89
N GLY A 48 -10.71 -4.00 -22.47
CA GLY A 48 -11.82 -3.05 -22.59
C GLY A 48 -13.03 -3.43 -21.74
N LYS A 49 -12.83 -4.22 -20.68
CA LYS A 49 -13.89 -4.64 -19.77
C LYS A 49 -14.02 -3.66 -18.60
N PRO A 50 -15.21 -3.56 -17.97
CA PRO A 50 -15.33 -2.92 -16.67
C PRO A 50 -14.28 -3.47 -15.70
N ASN A 51 -13.64 -2.57 -14.96
CA ASN A 51 -12.55 -2.88 -14.04
C ASN A 51 -12.55 -1.86 -12.90
N ASN A 52 -11.91 -2.23 -11.79
CA ASN A 52 -11.76 -1.46 -10.57
C ASN A 52 -10.30 -1.12 -10.27
N LEU A 53 -9.45 -0.97 -11.30
CA LEU A 53 -8.01 -0.76 -11.12
C LEU A 53 -7.66 0.40 -10.17
N GLY A 54 -8.47 1.46 -10.13
CA GLY A 54 -8.26 2.57 -9.20
C GLY A 54 -8.45 2.21 -7.73
N GLU A 55 -9.36 1.27 -7.43
CA GLU A 55 -9.62 0.74 -6.09
C GLU A 55 -8.45 -0.14 -5.65
N GLU A 56 -8.05 -1.12 -6.47
CA GLU A 56 -6.95 -2.03 -6.15
C GLU A 56 -5.61 -1.31 -5.97
N LEU A 57 -5.35 -0.26 -6.78
CA LEU A 57 -4.18 0.58 -6.58
C LEU A 57 -4.23 1.34 -5.25
N ALA A 58 -5.43 1.76 -4.82
CA ALA A 58 -5.59 2.39 -3.51
C ALA A 58 -5.31 1.37 -2.40
N ASP A 59 -5.75 0.13 -2.53
CA ASP A 59 -5.52 -0.91 -1.52
C ASP A 59 -4.05 -1.31 -1.39
N VAL A 60 -3.30 -1.40 -2.50
CA VAL A 60 -1.83 -1.57 -2.47
C VAL A 60 -1.18 -0.43 -1.67
N ILE A 61 -1.54 0.82 -1.97
CA ILE A 61 -0.96 2.01 -1.32
C ILE A 61 -1.33 2.01 0.17
N LEU A 62 -2.61 1.82 0.51
CA LEU A 62 -3.10 1.84 1.87
C LEU A 62 -2.50 0.70 2.71
N THR A 63 -2.25 -0.47 2.12
CA THR A 63 -1.57 -1.58 2.80
C THR A 63 -0.10 -1.25 3.07
N CYS A 64 0.61 -0.64 2.13
CA CYS A 64 1.96 -0.12 2.36
C CYS A 64 2.00 0.93 3.48
N LEU A 65 0.99 1.81 3.53
CA LEU A 65 0.87 2.83 4.57
C LEU A 65 0.56 2.24 5.94
N ASN A 66 -0.28 1.21 6.00
CA ASN A 66 -0.54 0.47 7.23
C ASN A 66 0.72 -0.20 7.75
N TYR A 67 1.49 -0.82 6.86
CA TYR A 67 2.77 -1.45 7.20
C TYR A 67 3.74 -0.42 7.78
N ALA A 68 3.93 0.71 7.08
CA ALA A 68 4.80 1.78 7.57
C ALA A 68 4.34 2.32 8.93
N HIS A 69 3.04 2.54 9.10
CA HIS A 69 2.49 3.02 10.37
C HIS A 69 2.72 2.02 11.52
N HIS A 70 2.47 0.73 11.28
CA HIS A 70 2.61 -0.32 12.27
C HIS A 70 4.03 -0.38 12.86
N PHE A 71 5.04 -0.23 12.01
CA PHE A 71 6.46 -0.25 12.42
C PHE A 71 7.07 1.12 12.65
N SER A 72 6.24 2.17 12.82
CA SER A 72 6.70 3.54 13.09
C SER A 72 7.71 4.09 12.06
N ILE A 73 7.54 3.71 10.80
CA ILE A 73 8.35 4.21 9.68
C ILE A 73 7.80 5.56 9.22
N ASP A 74 8.66 6.58 9.21
CA ASP A 74 8.36 7.88 8.60
C ASP A 74 8.38 7.77 7.07
N ILE A 75 7.29 7.22 6.53
CA ILE A 75 7.19 6.90 5.10
C ILE A 75 7.24 8.15 4.22
N GLU A 76 6.73 9.29 4.68
CA GLU A 76 6.77 10.55 3.92
C GLU A 76 8.23 11.00 3.72
N LYS A 77 9.04 10.94 4.77
CA LYS A 77 10.48 11.19 4.69
C LYS A 77 11.20 10.20 3.77
N GLU A 78 10.89 8.90 3.85
CA GLU A 78 11.52 7.90 2.98
C GLU A 78 11.14 8.07 1.51
N LEU A 79 9.90 8.47 1.22
CA LEU A 79 9.46 8.81 -0.14
C LEU A 79 10.24 10.01 -0.68
N HIS A 80 10.40 11.09 0.09
CA HIS A 80 11.20 12.25 -0.31
C HIS A 80 12.65 11.87 -0.62
N LYS A 81 13.31 11.12 0.28
CA LYS A 81 14.68 10.62 0.04
C LYS A 81 14.77 9.78 -1.24
N LYS A 82 13.77 8.93 -1.50
CA LYS A 82 13.74 8.07 -2.67
C LYS A 82 13.57 8.88 -3.96
N ILE A 83 12.75 9.92 -3.95
CA ILE A 83 12.59 10.87 -5.06
C ILE A 83 13.92 11.56 -5.36
N GLU A 84 14.58 12.16 -4.35
CA GLU A 84 15.88 12.82 -4.54
C GLU A 84 16.94 11.87 -5.12
N LYS A 85 16.93 10.60 -4.69
CA LYS A 85 17.83 9.57 -5.23
C LYS A 85 17.52 9.24 -6.69
N ASN A 86 16.24 9.19 -7.06
CA ASN A 86 15.81 8.90 -8.43
C ASN A 86 16.14 10.07 -9.37
N GLU A 87 15.97 11.32 -8.94
CA GLU A 87 16.33 12.52 -9.72
C GLU A 87 17.82 12.60 -10.06
N LYS A 88 18.67 12.06 -9.17
CA LYS A 88 20.13 12.01 -9.34
C LYS A 88 20.62 10.77 -10.08
N ARG A 89 19.73 9.82 -10.37
CA ARG A 89 20.09 8.59 -11.07
C ARG A 89 20.37 8.92 -12.53
N LYS A 90 21.61 8.71 -12.95
CA LYS A 90 21.96 8.62 -14.38
C LYS A 90 21.72 7.16 -14.77
N ASP A 91 20.93 6.94 -15.82
CA ASP A 91 20.57 5.61 -16.30
C ASP A 91 21.78 4.71 -16.55
#